data_AF-A0A142JIM0-F1
#
_entry.id   AF-A0A142JIM0-F1
#
_cell.length_a   1.000
_cell.length_b   1.000
_cell.length_c   1.000
_cell.angle_alpha   90.00
_cell.angle_beta   90.00
_cell.angle_gamma   90.00
#
_symmetry.space_group_name_H-M   'P 1'
#
loop_
_entity.id
_entity.type
_entity.pdbx_description
1 polymer ?
#
loop_
_entity_poly.entity_id
_entity_poly.type
_entity_poly.pdbx_seq_one_letter_code
_entity_poly.pdbx_strand_id
1 'polypeptide(L)'
;MEALYKRELYGETTALKIEVMGSTAVSIANRWAMGWPDRVVSLLVANQYLGKLTEQTNLEKDVLANEMENSHLSPSEILTMHGVQQEAPEVDRLVD
;
A
#
# COMPACT_ATOMS: atom_id res chain seq x y z
N MET A 1 9.57 10.29 9.08
CA MET A 1 8.44 10.26 8.12
C MET A 1 9.03 10.00 6.76
N GLU A 2 8.71 8.85 6.16
CA GLU A 2 9.00 8.62 4.75
C GLU A 2 8.17 9.59 3.91
N ALA A 3 8.77 10.14 2.86
CA ALA A 3 8.06 10.98 1.90
C ALA A 3 7.37 10.08 0.85
N LEU A 4 6.21 10.52 0.37
CA LEU A 4 5.52 9.84 -0.72
C LEU A 4 6.33 9.95 -2.01
N TYR A 5 6.73 8.80 -2.55
CA TYR A 5 7.49 8.66 -3.79
C TYR A 5 6.66 9.17 -4.96
N LYS A 6 7.23 10.08 -5.76
CA LYS A 6 6.54 10.73 -6.90
C LYS A 6 5.14 11.23 -6.51
N ARG A 7 5.06 12.10 -5.51
CA ARG A 7 3.81 12.73 -5.04
C ARG A 7 2.92 13.24 -6.18
N GLU A 8 3.53 13.79 -7.23
CA GLU A 8 2.86 14.28 -8.45
C GLU A 8 2.06 13.20 -9.20
N LEU A 9 2.45 11.93 -9.12
CA LEU A 9 1.77 10.79 -9.76
C LEU A 9 0.32 10.65 -9.29
N TYR A 10 0.09 10.90 -8.00
CA TYR A 10 -1.21 10.68 -7.37
C TYR A 10 -2.15 11.88 -7.52
N GLY A 11 -1.61 13.05 -7.83
CA GLY A 11 -2.32 14.33 -7.69
C GLY A 11 -2.43 14.77 -6.23
N GLU A 12 -2.61 16.08 -6.03
CA GLU A 12 -2.53 16.71 -4.71
C GLU A 12 -3.50 16.10 -3.68
N THR A 13 -4.75 15.87 -4.08
CA THR A 13 -5.79 15.31 -3.19
C THR A 13 -5.49 13.88 -2.77
N THR A 14 -5.08 13.02 -3.69
CA THR A 14 -4.78 11.61 -3.40
C THR A 14 -3.52 11.50 -2.56
N ALA A 15 -2.48 12.26 -2.90
CA ALA A 15 -1.24 12.33 -2.14
C ALA A 15 -1.49 12.71 -0.68
N LEU A 16 -2.25 13.77 -0.44
CA LEU A 16 -2.60 14.21 0.92
C LEU A 16 -3.33 13.11 1.69
N LYS A 17 -4.25 12.38 1.06
CA LYS A 17 -4.96 11.27 1.71
C LYS A 17 -3.99 10.16 2.12
N ILE A 18 -3.05 9.78 1.26
CA ILE A 18 -2.03 8.77 1.56
C ILE A 18 -1.16 9.24 2.74
N GLU A 19 -0.72 10.50 2.72
CA GLU A 19 0.09 11.09 3.79
C GLU A 19 -0.65 11.10 5.14
N VAL A 20 -1.95 11.42 5.13
CA VAL A 20 -2.81 11.41 6.33
C VAL A 20 -3.06 10.00 6.88
N MET A 21 -3.09 8.97 6.04
CA MET A 21 -3.25 7.56 6.48
C MET A 21 -2.05 7.05 7.30
N GLY A 22 -0.92 7.74 7.23
CA GLY A 22 0.26 7.50 8.05
C GLY A 22 1.38 6.76 7.33
N SER A 23 2.46 6.47 8.06
CA SER A 23 3.70 5.94 7.50
C SER A 23 3.53 4.61 6.77
N THR A 24 2.74 3.67 7.31
CA THR A 24 2.47 2.37 6.66
C THR A 24 1.86 2.54 5.27
N ALA A 25 0.88 3.43 5.12
CA ALA A 25 0.24 3.69 3.83
C ALA A 25 1.22 4.32 2.84
N VAL A 26 2.09 5.23 3.31
CA VAL A 26 3.15 5.82 2.49
C VAL A 26 4.16 4.75 2.05
N SER A 27 4.62 3.87 2.94
CA SER A 27 5.55 2.80 2.59
C SER A 27 4.96 1.82 1.59
N ILE A 28 3.67 1.45 1.72
CA ILE A 28 2.96 0.60 0.75
C ILE A 28 2.85 1.30 -0.60
N ALA A 29 2.41 2.57 -0.61
CA ALA A 29 2.29 3.36 -1.84
C ALA A 29 3.64 3.47 -2.57
N ASN A 30 4.71 3.71 -1.82
CA ASN A 30 6.08 3.77 -2.33
C ASN A 30 6.49 2.42 -2.94
N ARG A 31 6.25 1.31 -2.24
CA ARG A 31 6.54 -0.05 -2.71
C ARG A 31 5.79 -0.37 -4.00
N TRP A 32 4.51 0.00 -4.07
CA TRP A 32 3.68 -0.20 -5.25
C TRP A 32 4.16 0.64 -6.44
N ALA A 33 4.43 1.93 -6.25
CA ALA A 33 4.87 2.80 -7.32
C ALA A 33 6.27 2.47 -7.86
N MET A 34 7.14 1.89 -7.02
CA MET A 34 8.46 1.44 -7.44
C MET A 34 8.44 0.06 -8.11
N GLY A 35 7.67 -0.89 -7.59
CA GLY A 35 7.63 -2.26 -8.13
C GLY A 35 6.63 -2.49 -9.26
N TRP A 36 5.48 -1.81 -9.22
CA TRP A 36 4.35 -2.01 -10.14
C TRP A 36 3.72 -0.69 -10.58
N PRO A 37 4.50 0.22 -11.19
CA PRO A 37 4.00 1.54 -11.59
C PRO A 37 2.77 1.45 -12.51
N ASP A 38 2.72 0.50 -13.45
CA ASP A 38 1.58 0.31 -14.36
C ASP A 38 0.28 -0.06 -13.62
N ARG A 39 0.37 -0.90 -12.58
CA ARG A 39 -0.79 -1.26 -11.75
C ARG A 39 -1.28 -0.09 -10.93
N VAL A 40 -0.35 0.70 -10.37
CA VAL A 40 -0.68 1.92 -9.64
C VAL A 40 -1.43 2.90 -10.53
N VAL A 41 -0.93 3.16 -11.74
CA VAL A 41 -1.61 4.04 -12.70
C VAL A 41 -2.99 3.50 -13.05
N SER A 42 -3.11 2.20 -13.30
CA SER A 42 -4.40 1.57 -13.61
C SER A 42 -5.42 1.72 -12.46
N LEU A 43 -4.99 1.52 -11.22
CA LEU A 43 -5.80 1.70 -10.02
C LEU A 43 -6.21 3.17 -9.81
N LEU A 44 -5.34 4.12 -10.13
CA LEU A 44 -5.63 5.56 -10.05
C LEU A 44 -6.66 5.96 -11.09
N VAL A 45 -6.51 5.51 -12.35
CA VAL A 45 -7.47 5.75 -13.43
C VAL A 45 -8.83 5.13 -13.12
N ALA A 46 -8.86 3.94 -12.52
CA ALA A 46 -10.09 3.27 -12.09
C ALA A 46 -10.69 3.85 -10.79
N ASN A 47 -10.04 4.85 -10.16
CA ASN A 47 -10.42 5.40 -8.85
C ASN A 47 -10.54 4.34 -7.73
N GLN A 48 -9.83 3.22 -7.86
CA GLN A 48 -9.80 2.12 -6.90
C GLN A 48 -8.58 2.18 -5.97
N TYR A 49 -7.57 2.98 -6.32
CA TYR A 49 -6.29 3.04 -5.63
C TYR A 49 -6.40 3.24 -4.11
N LEU A 50 -7.13 4.27 -3.67
CA LEU A 50 -7.25 4.59 -2.25
C LEU A 50 -7.97 3.50 -1.46
N GLY A 51 -8.98 2.85 -2.07
CA GLY A 51 -9.67 1.72 -1.45
C GLY A 51 -8.70 0.57 -1.20
N LYS A 52 -8.03 0.12 -2.25
CA LYS A 52 -7.05 -0.97 -2.19
C LYS A 52 -5.89 -0.67 -1.25
N LEU A 53 -5.39 0.57 -1.26
CA LEU A 53 -4.33 0.99 -0.34
C LEU A 53 -4.80 0.94 1.11
N THR A 54 -6.04 1.32 1.40
CA THR A 54 -6.61 1.27 2.75
C THR A 54 -6.75 -0.15 3.23
N GLU A 55 -7.28 -1.04 2.39
CA GLU A 55 -7.40 -2.47 2.67
C GLU A 55 -6.04 -3.08 3.00
N GLN A 56 -5.04 -2.85 2.15
CA GLN A 56 -3.67 -3.33 2.37
C GLN A 56 -3.06 -2.75 3.65
N THR A 57 -3.24 -1.46 3.90
CA THR A 57 -2.71 -0.80 5.10
C THR A 57 -3.28 -1.42 6.37
N ASN A 58 -4.59 -1.71 6.39
CA ASN A 58 -5.23 -2.34 7.54
C ASN A 58 -4.75 -3.78 7.72
N LEU A 59 -4.63 -4.54 6.64
CA LEU A 59 -4.12 -5.92 6.67
C LEU A 59 -2.68 -5.96 7.23
N GLU A 60 -1.78 -5.13 6.70
CA GLU A 60 -0.39 -5.09 7.17
C GLU A 60 -0.30 -4.63 8.62
N LYS A 61 -1.09 -3.63 9.03
CA LYS A 61 -1.13 -3.19 10.44
C LYS A 61 -1.62 -4.28 11.38
N ASP A 62 -2.66 -5.02 10.99
CA ASP A 62 -3.23 -6.10 11.81
C ASP A 62 -2.21 -7.23 12.01
N VAL A 63 -1.58 -7.68 10.92
CA VAL A 63 -0.54 -8.72 10.99
C VAL A 63 0.65 -8.27 11.83
N LEU A 64 1.16 -7.06 11.61
CA LEU A 64 2.31 -6.54 12.36
C LEU A 64 1.99 -6.28 13.83
N ALA A 65 0.74 -5.92 14.17
CA ALA A 65 0.33 -5.74 15.56
C ALA A 65 0.24 -7.06 16.32
N ASN A 66 -0.11 -8.16 15.64
CA ASN A 66 -0.15 -9.50 16.26
C ASN A 66 1.25 -10.10 16.49
N GLU A 67 2.27 -9.61 15.77
CA GLU A 67 3.63 -10.17 15.77
C GLU A 67 4.64 -9.32 16.58
N MET A 68 4.17 -8.62 17.61
CA MET A 68 5.02 -7.77 18.47
C MET A 68 6.19 -8.53 19.13
N GLU A 69 6.05 -9.85 19.32
CA GLU A 69 7.11 -10.70 19.90
C GLU A 69 8.23 -11.05 18.90
N ASN A 70 8.01 -10.87 17.59
CA ASN A 70 8.97 -11.16 16.53
C ASN A 70 9.80 -9.94 16.13
N SER A 71 10.33 -9.21 17.13
CA SER A 71 11.09 -7.96 16.94
C SER A 71 12.41 -8.10 16.16
N HIS A 72 12.86 -9.33 15.90
CA HIS A 72 14.07 -9.61 15.11
C HIS A 72 13.80 -9.69 13.59
N LEU A 73 12.53 -9.86 13.19
CA LEU A 73 12.14 -9.96 11.80
C LEU A 73 11.78 -8.58 11.26
N SER A 74 12.16 -8.34 10.01
CA SER A 74 11.71 -7.14 9.31
C SER A 74 10.20 -7.22 9.07
N PRO A 75 9.48 -6.08 9.00
CA PRO A 75 8.05 -6.08 8.69
C PRO A 75 7.71 -6.85 7.41
N SER A 76 8.56 -6.75 6.38
CA SER A 76 8.41 -7.50 5.13
C SER A 76 8.54 -9.02 5.30
N GLU A 77 9.39 -9.48 6.22
CA GLU A 77 9.57 -10.91 6.53
C GLU A 77 8.35 -11.45 7.27
N ILE A 78 7.85 -10.71 8.26
CA ILE A 78 6.61 -11.03 8.98
C ILE A 78 5.43 -11.15 8.01
N LEU A 79 5.25 -10.14 7.15
CA LEU A 79 4.18 -10.16 6.14
C LEU A 79 4.30 -11.37 5.20
N THR A 80 5.52 -11.73 4.80
CA THR A 80 5.76 -12.91 3.95
C THR A 80 5.43 -14.21 4.70
N MET A 81 5.79 -14.33 5.98
CA MET A 81 5.45 -15.49 6.81
C MET A 81 3.93 -15.69 6.95
N HIS A 82 3.17 -14.60 6.99
CA HIS A 82 1.71 -14.62 7.04
C HIS A 82 1.05 -14.71 5.66
N GLY A 83 1.83 -14.84 4.57
CA GLY A 83 1.31 -14.93 3.21
C GLY A 83 0.66 -13.64 2.70
N VAL A 84 0.97 -12.49 3.30
CA VAL A 84 0.44 -11.20 2.86
C VAL A 84 1.10 -10.81 1.54
N GLN A 85 0.29 -10.66 0.51
CA GLN A 85 0.74 -10.23 -0.80
C GLN A 85 1.16 -8.76 -0.75
N GLN A 86 2.42 -8.47 -1.02
CA GLN A 86 2.97 -7.11 -0.93
C GLN A 86 2.90 -6.33 -2.25
N GLU A 87 2.62 -7.01 -3.36
CA GLU A 87 2.48 -6.41 -4.68
C GLU A 87 1.23 -5.52 -4.80
N ALA A 88 1.24 -4.60 -5.75
CA ALA A 88 0.06 -3.80 -6.04
C ALA A 88 -1.05 -4.72 -6.60
N PRO A 89 -2.28 -4.66 -6.07
CA PRO A 89 -3.38 -5.43 -6.60
C PRO A 89 -3.74 -4.96 -8.02
N GLU A 90 -4.37 -5.84 -8.78
CA GLU A 90 -4.92 -5.48 -10.07
C GLU A 90 -6.23 -4.71 -9.90
N VAL A 91 -6.61 -3.95 -10.93
CA VAL A 91 -7.90 -3.28 -10.99
C VAL A 91 -8.99 -4.35 -10.97
N ASP A 92 -9.98 -4.17 -10.09
CA ASP A 92 -11.15 -5.02 -10.07
C ASP A 92 -11.92 -4.81 -11.38
N ARG A 93 -11.93 -5.83 -12.23
CA ARG A 93 -12.81 -5.84 -13.40
C ARG A 93 -14.22 -6.05 -12.88
N LEU A 94 -14.95 -4.95 -12.69
CA LEU A 94 -16.40 -5.00 -12.63
C LEU A 94 -16.87 -5.76 -13.87
N VAL A 95 -17.28 -7.01 -13.66
CA VAL A 95 -18.06 -7.77 -14.63
C VAL A 95 -19.40 -7.07 -14.73
N ASP A 96 -19.63 -6.43 -15.88
CA ASP A 96 -20.93 -5.86 -16.27
C ASP A 96 -21.99 -6.96 -16.36
#